data_AF-A0A7X7BE49-F1
#
_entry.id   AF-A0A7X7BE49-F1
#
_cell.length_a   1.000
_cell.length_b   1.000
_cell.length_c   1.000
_cell.angle_alpha   90.00
_cell.angle_beta   90.00
_cell.angle_gamma   90.00
#
_symmetry.space_group_name_H-M   'P 1'
#
loop_
_entity.id
_entity.type
_entity.pdbx_description
1 polymer ?
#
loop_
_entity_poly.entity_id
_entity_poly.type
_entity_poly.pdbx_seq_one_letter_code
_entity_poly.pdbx_strand_id
1 'polypeptide(L)'
;DYLGGYQDIMDSNPETIRWHDMLPYGMDHATVDQSWFTDVLKQRKDYYRYYRDLSVIGTVALYLLAIVDAYVDAQLFDFDMSPDLSMRVEPALLREEKPNYLGNSYGLQMSFNF
;
A
#
# COMPACT_ATOMS: atom_id res chain seq x y z
N ASP A 1 -19.47 -5.94 6.02
CA ASP A 1 -18.43 -6.99 6.05
C ASP A 1 -19.12 -8.35 6.08
N TYR A 2 -18.79 -9.23 5.12
CA TYR A 2 -19.40 -10.57 5.01
C TYR A 2 -19.05 -11.49 6.17
N LEU A 3 -17.91 -11.28 6.84
CA LEU A 3 -17.56 -12.04 8.04
C LEU A 3 -18.54 -11.73 9.17
N GLY A 4 -18.77 -10.43 9.46
CA GLY A 4 -19.72 -10.00 10.48
C GLY A 4 -21.15 -10.45 10.17
N GLY A 5 -21.60 -10.29 8.92
CA GLY A 5 -22.94 -10.79 8.53
C GLY A 5 -23.09 -12.30 8.70
N TYR A 6 -22.05 -13.08 8.36
CA TYR A 6 -22.03 -14.53 8.56
C TYR A 6 -21.97 -14.94 10.03
N GLN A 7 -21.30 -14.17 10.90
CA GLN A 7 -21.27 -14.43 12.34
C GLN A 7 -22.65 -14.15 12.96
N ASP A 8 -23.23 -13.00 12.62
CA ASP A 8 -24.51 -12.55 13.16
C ASP A 8 -25.67 -13.50 12.80
N ILE A 9 -25.71 -14.05 11.59
CA ILE A 9 -26.74 -15.02 11.17
C ILE A 9 -26.53 -16.42 11.78
N MET A 10 -25.34 -16.71 12.32
CA MET A 10 -25.01 -17.98 12.98
C MET A 10 -25.12 -17.88 14.51
N ASP A 11 -25.15 -16.66 15.03
CA ASP A 11 -25.29 -16.38 16.45
C ASP A 11 -26.76 -16.52 16.88
N SER A 12 -26.96 -16.85 18.15
CA SER A 12 -28.28 -16.97 18.78
C SER A 12 -28.82 -15.62 19.29
N ASN A 13 -28.08 -14.53 19.09
CA ASN A 13 -28.44 -13.19 19.57
C ASN A 13 -29.41 -12.49 18.59
N PRO A 14 -30.63 -12.15 19.02
CA PRO A 14 -31.61 -11.48 18.15
C PRO A 14 -31.30 -10.01 17.87
N GLU A 15 -30.35 -9.38 18.57
CA GLU A 15 -29.99 -7.96 18.36
C GLU A 15 -28.95 -7.76 17.24
N THR A 16 -28.29 -8.82 16.79
CA THR A 16 -27.27 -8.78 15.73
C THR A 16 -27.89 -8.98 14.35
N ILE A 17 -28.30 -7.87 13.72
CA ILE A 17 -29.08 -7.88 12.46
C ILE A 17 -28.30 -7.38 11.23
N ARG A 18 -26.97 -7.33 11.27
CA ARG A 18 -26.17 -6.76 10.15
C ARG A 18 -26.37 -7.48 8.82
N TRP A 19 -26.85 -8.72 8.86
CA TRP A 19 -27.15 -9.50 7.67
C TRP A 19 -28.40 -9.01 6.93
N HIS A 20 -29.33 -8.28 7.57
CA HIS A 20 -30.53 -7.72 6.93
C HIS A 20 -30.18 -6.76 5.78
N ASP A 21 -29.17 -5.90 5.99
CA ASP A 21 -28.74 -4.93 4.98
C ASP A 21 -27.90 -5.55 3.84
N MET A 22 -27.56 -6.84 3.97
CA MET A 22 -26.80 -7.59 2.96
C MET A 22 -27.69 -8.33 1.97
N LEU A 23 -29.01 -8.28 2.18
CA LEU A 23 -29.97 -8.91 1.29
C LEU A 23 -29.99 -8.21 -0.07
N PRO A 24 -30.02 -8.98 -1.18
CA PRO A 24 -30.31 -8.45 -2.50
C PRO A 24 -31.57 -7.59 -2.54
N TYR A 25 -31.54 -6.55 -3.37
CA TYR A 25 -32.64 -5.61 -3.53
C TYR A 25 -33.97 -6.34 -3.83
N GLY A 26 -35.01 -6.03 -3.04
CA GLY A 26 -36.35 -6.61 -3.19
C GLY A 26 -36.60 -7.88 -2.37
N MET A 27 -35.64 -8.36 -1.58
CA MET A 27 -35.88 -9.42 -0.60
C MET A 27 -36.07 -8.85 0.81
N ASP A 28 -37.06 -9.40 1.52
CA ASP A 28 -37.36 -9.05 2.91
C ASP A 28 -36.81 -10.10 3.87
N HIS A 29 -36.22 -9.63 4.97
CA HIS A 29 -35.65 -10.44 6.04
C HIS A 29 -36.68 -11.38 6.70
N ALA A 30 -37.97 -10.99 6.70
CA ALA A 30 -39.04 -11.80 7.26
C ALA A 30 -39.43 -13.02 6.41
N THR A 31 -39.13 -13.00 5.10
CA THR A 31 -39.54 -14.04 4.14
C THR A 31 -38.39 -14.84 3.54
N VAL A 32 -37.15 -14.39 3.76
CA VAL A 32 -35.97 -15.02 3.16
C VAL A 32 -35.64 -16.36 3.83
N ASP A 33 -35.24 -17.33 3.02
CA ASP A 33 -34.65 -18.56 3.54
C ASP A 33 -33.27 -18.28 4.14
N GLN A 34 -33.21 -18.31 5.47
CA GLN A 34 -31.98 -18.06 6.23
C GLN A 34 -30.90 -19.10 5.92
N SER A 35 -31.27 -20.33 5.59
CA SER A 35 -30.30 -21.40 5.30
C SER A 35 -29.58 -21.14 3.98
N TRP A 36 -30.32 -20.82 2.92
CA TRP A 36 -29.77 -20.37 1.66
C TRP A 36 -28.91 -19.11 1.83
N PHE A 37 -29.39 -18.11 2.56
CA PHE A 37 -28.66 -16.85 2.71
C PHE A 37 -27.38 -17.02 3.51
N THR A 38 -27.39 -17.90 4.51
CA THR A 38 -26.20 -18.34 5.25
C THR A 38 -25.12 -18.89 4.32
N ASP A 39 -25.49 -19.75 3.38
CA ASP A 39 -24.55 -20.33 2.40
C ASP A 39 -23.98 -19.27 1.47
N VAL A 40 -24.81 -18.30 1.04
CA VAL A 40 -24.35 -17.16 0.24
C VAL A 40 -23.32 -16.33 1.02
N LEU A 41 -23.60 -15.99 2.27
CA LEU A 41 -22.68 -15.23 3.13
C LEU A 41 -21.38 -16.00 3.37
N LYS A 42 -21.46 -17.31 3.58
CA LYS A 42 -20.30 -18.18 3.70
C LYS A 42 -19.43 -18.14 2.45
N GLN A 43 -20.03 -18.32 1.28
CA GLN A 43 -19.34 -18.29 -0.01
C GLN A 43 -18.67 -16.94 -0.25
N ARG A 44 -19.38 -15.83 0.02
CA ARG A 44 -18.83 -14.47 -0.11
C ARG A 44 -17.64 -14.25 0.82
N LYS A 45 -17.78 -14.62 2.10
CA LYS A 45 -16.70 -14.54 3.08
C LYS A 45 -15.46 -15.33 2.62
N ASP A 46 -15.64 -16.58 2.19
CA ASP A 46 -14.55 -17.44 1.76
C ASP A 46 -13.87 -16.90 0.50
N TYR A 47 -14.64 -16.34 -0.44
CA TYR A 47 -14.11 -15.65 -1.62
C TYR A 47 -13.17 -14.50 -1.22
N TYR A 48 -13.64 -13.53 -0.43
CA TYR A 48 -12.80 -12.39 -0.05
C TYR A 48 -11.56 -12.79 0.75
N ARG A 49 -11.68 -13.82 1.61
CA ARG A 49 -10.53 -14.37 2.33
C ARG A 49 -9.49 -14.96 1.38
N TYR A 50 -9.94 -15.78 0.41
CA TYR A 50 -9.05 -16.40 -0.57
C TYR A 50 -8.28 -15.38 -1.41
N TYR A 51 -8.95 -14.36 -1.96
CA TYR A 51 -8.29 -13.36 -2.80
C TYR A 51 -7.37 -12.43 -2.01
N ARG A 52 -7.71 -12.12 -0.75
CA ARG A 52 -6.82 -11.36 0.13
C ARG A 52 -5.55 -12.15 0.41
N ASP A 53 -5.68 -13.42 0.77
CA ASP A 53 -4.53 -14.26 1.09
C ASP A 53 -3.64 -14.47 -0.15
N LEU A 54 -4.24 -14.64 -1.34
CA LEU A 54 -3.54 -14.68 -2.62
C LEU A 54 -2.80 -13.36 -2.91
N SER A 55 -3.45 -12.21 -2.68
CA SER A 55 -2.82 -10.89 -2.86
C SER A 55 -1.64 -10.69 -1.92
N VAL A 56 -1.73 -11.15 -0.66
CA VAL A 56 -0.62 -11.11 0.30
C VAL A 56 0.55 -11.97 -0.19
N ILE A 57 0.29 -13.21 -0.62
CA ILE A 57 1.33 -14.10 -1.18
C ILE A 57 1.98 -13.47 -2.41
N GLY A 58 1.19 -12.93 -3.33
CA GLY A 58 1.69 -12.26 -4.53
C GLY A 58 2.54 -11.04 -4.22
N THR A 59 2.15 -10.24 -3.23
CA THR A 59 2.90 -9.06 -2.79
C THR A 59 4.25 -9.45 -2.18
N VAL A 60 4.28 -10.49 -1.34
CA VAL A 60 5.54 -11.01 -0.78
C VAL A 60 6.46 -11.55 -1.86
N ALA A 61 5.92 -12.29 -2.83
CA ALA A 61 6.70 -12.80 -3.96
C ALA A 61 7.31 -11.67 -4.80
N LEU A 62 6.51 -10.64 -5.13
CA LEU A 62 6.99 -9.44 -5.84
C LEU A 62 8.07 -8.70 -5.04
N TYR A 63 7.89 -8.58 -3.72
CA TYR A 63 8.87 -7.91 -2.86
C TYR A 63 10.21 -8.64 -2.83
N LEU A 64 10.22 -9.98 -2.80
CA LEU A 64 11.46 -10.76 -2.89
C LEU A 64 12.17 -10.58 -4.24
N LEU A 65 11.41 -10.52 -5.34
CA LEU A 65 11.98 -10.21 -6.66
C LEU A 65 12.60 -8.82 -6.69
N ALA A 66 11.94 -7.82 -6.12
CA ALA A 66 12.46 -6.46 -6.02
C ALA A 66 13.76 -6.39 -5.19
N ILE A 67 13.90 -7.21 -4.15
CA ILE A 67 15.15 -7.31 -3.38
C ILE A 67 16.28 -7.89 -4.25
N VAL A 68 16.01 -8.95 -5.01
CA VAL A 68 17.02 -9.56 -5.89
C VAL A 68 17.45 -8.58 -6.97
N ASP A 69 16.50 -7.86 -7.57
CA ASP A 69 16.76 -6.81 -8.55
C ASP A 69 17.65 -5.71 -7.98
N ALA A 70 17.31 -5.18 -6.80
CA ALA A 70 18.12 -4.18 -6.10
C ALA A 70 19.52 -4.69 -5.69
N TYR A 71 19.65 -5.98 -5.34
CA TYR A 71 20.94 -6.60 -5.06
C TYR A 71 21.83 -6.65 -6.31
N VAL A 72 21.23 -6.96 -7.48
CA VAL A 72 21.92 -6.97 -8.77
C VAL A 72 22.37 -5.57 -9.20
N ASP A 73 21.56 -4.54 -8.94
CA ASP A 73 21.96 -3.15 -9.18
C ASP A 73 23.08 -2.70 -8.23
N ALA A 74 22.97 -3.07 -6.95
CA ALA A 74 23.97 -2.71 -5.94
C ALA A 74 25.35 -3.32 -6.22
N GLN A 75 25.42 -4.57 -6.69
CA GLN A 75 26.70 -5.20 -7.07
C GLN A 75 27.33 -4.58 -8.32
N LEU A 76 26.54 -3.96 -9.22
CA LEU A 76 27.08 -3.23 -10.37
C LEU A 76 27.63 -1.86 -9.96
N PHE A 77 27.04 -1.24 -8.94
CA PHE A 77 27.48 0.04 -8.39
C PHE A 77 28.83 -0.06 -7.66
N ASP A 78 29.13 -1.22 -7.03
CA ASP A 78 30.39 -1.45 -6.30
C ASP A 78 31.59 -1.66 -7.24
N PHE A 79 31.35 -1.95 -8.53
CA PHE A 79 32.39 -2.30 -9.49
C PHE A 79 33.00 -1.10 -10.23
N ASP A 80 32.35 0.08 -10.23
CA ASP A 80 32.84 1.32 -10.84
C ASP A 80 33.00 2.47 -9.83
N MET A 81 33.04 2.17 -8.53
CA MET A 81 33.56 3.11 -7.54
C MET A 81 35.07 2.98 -7.43
N SER A 82 35.79 3.53 -8.40
CA SER A 82 37.18 3.91 -8.12
C SER A 82 37.16 4.94 -6.97
N PRO A 83 38.07 4.87 -5.98
CA PRO A 83 37.99 5.64 -4.74
C PRO A 83 38.22 7.16 -4.89
N ASP A 84 38.17 7.70 -6.11
CA ASP A 84 38.38 9.13 -6.36
C ASP A 84 37.08 9.91 -6.58
N LEU A 85 35.93 9.32 -6.25
CA LEU A 85 34.64 10.02 -6.20
C LEU A 85 34.64 11.03 -5.03
N SER A 86 35.21 12.21 -5.27
CA SER A 86 35.24 13.29 -4.30
C SER A 86 33.95 14.11 -4.34
N MET A 87 33.11 13.96 -3.31
CA MET A 87 31.93 14.80 -3.10
C MET A 87 32.34 16.08 -2.38
N ARG A 88 32.23 17.23 -3.06
CA ARG A 88 32.52 18.54 -2.47
C ARG A 88 31.21 19.27 -2.16
N VAL A 89 30.90 19.41 -0.88
CA VAL A 89 29.76 20.21 -0.39
C VAL A 89 30.32 21.49 0.21
N GLU A 90 30.06 22.62 -0.43
CA GLU A 90 30.51 23.93 0.05
C GLU A 90 29.31 24.87 0.24
N PRO A 91 29.26 25.63 1.37
CA PRO A 91 28.26 26.68 1.55
C PRO A 91 28.51 27.78 0.52
N ALA A 92 27.50 28.08 -0.30
CA ALA A 92 27.59 29.08 -1.36
C ALA A 92 26.81 30.34 -0.99
N LEU A 93 27.51 31.47 -0.88
CA LEU A 93 26.87 32.78 -0.81
C LEU A 93 26.58 33.25 -2.23
N LEU A 94 25.34 33.04 -2.68
CA LEU A 94 24.88 33.46 -3.99
C LEU A 94 24.49 34.93 -3.91
N ARG A 95 25.27 35.81 -4.54
CA ARG A 95 24.88 37.22 -4.68
C ARG A 95 23.94 37.33 -5.88
N GLU A 96 22.65 37.52 -5.61
CA GLU A 96 21.69 37.84 -6.68
C GLU A 96 21.95 39.29 -7.14
N GLU A 97 22.49 39.46 -8.34
CA GLU A 97 22.49 40.77 -9.01
C GLU A 97 21.12 41.01 -9.65
N LYS A 98 20.12 41.37 -8.83
CA LYS A 98 18.86 41.95 -9.34
C LYS A 98 19.01 43.48 -9.39
N PRO A 99 18.64 44.14 -10.50
CA PRO A 99 19.01 45.53 -10.77
C PRO A 99 18.50 46.57 -9.76
N ASN A 100 17.56 46.23 -8.86
CA ASN A 100 17.00 47.16 -7.87
C ASN A 100 16.94 46.61 -6.42
N TYR A 101 17.57 45.48 -6.11
CA TYR A 101 17.60 44.93 -4.74
C TYR A 101 18.93 44.22 -4.44
N LEU A 102 19.66 44.70 -3.43
CA LEU A 102 20.79 44.00 -2.83
C LEU A 102 20.28 43.06 -1.72
N GLY A 103 19.91 41.84 -2.10
CA GLY A 103 19.57 40.77 -1.16
C GLY A 103 20.69 39.74 -1.08
N ASN A 104 21.13 39.38 0.12
CA ASN A 104 22.05 38.26 0.31
C ASN A 104 21.25 36.95 0.23
N SER A 105 21.58 36.04 -0.69
CA SER A 105 21.01 34.70 -0.78
C SER A 105 21.99 33.67 -0.23
N TYR A 106 21.51 32.78 0.62
CA TYR A 106 22.25 31.66 1.18
C TYR A 106 21.86 30.40 0.40
N GLY A 107 22.84 29.74 -0.21
CA GLY A 107 22.64 28.51 -0.97
C GLY A 107 23.62 27.43 -0.55
N LEU A 108 23.28 26.19 -0.88
CA LEU A 108 24.21 25.06 -0.83
C LEU A 108 24.54 24.68 -2.26
N GLN A 109 25.83 24.62 -2.59
CA GLN A 109 26.28 24.13 -3.88
C GLN A 109 26.86 22.73 -3.71
N MET A 110 26.40 21.81 -4.55
CA MET A 110 26.87 20.43 -4.61
C MET A 110 27.44 20.18 -5.99
N SER A 111 28.69 19.73 -6.06
CA SER A 111 29.36 19.36 -7.33
C SER A 111 29.88 17.93 -7.26
N PHE A 112 29.65 17.17 -8.33
CA PHE A 112 30.15 15.81 -8.53
C PHE A 112 31.20 15.82 -9.64
N ASN A 113 32.38 15.25 -9.38
CA ASN A 113 33.39 14.96 -10.40
C ASN A 113 33.49 13.44 -10.55
N PHE A 114 33.45 12.97 -11.79
CA PHE A 114 33.55 11.57 -12.22
C PHE A 114 34.52 11.47 -13.39
#